data_AF-A0A5B8CQN4-F1
#
_entry.id   AF-A0A5B8CQN4-F1
#
_cell.length_a   1.000
_cell.length_b   1.000
_cell.length_c   1.000
_cell.angle_alpha   90.00
_cell.angle_beta   90.00
_cell.angle_gamma   90.00
#
_symmetry.space_group_name_H-M   'P 1'
#
loop_
_entity.id
_entity.type
_entity.pdbx_description
1 polymer ?
#
loop_
_entity_poly.entity_id
_entity_poly.type
_entity_poly.pdbx_seq_one_letter_code
_entity_poly.pdbx_strand_id
1 'polypeptide(L)' 'MKRQTVMAKTMLAGKTACQVLYHPSSDTVALEVGGTTLTFEADHFIMMHEMLRKAAARIVMQTNTAFSV' A
#
# COMPACT_ATOMS: atom_id res chain seq x y z
N MET A 1 4.34 -15.79 -19.07
CA MET A 1 4.21 -14.43 -18.49
C MET A 1 3.69 -14.55 -17.07
N LYS A 2 4.55 -14.44 -16.04
CA LYS A 2 4.09 -14.43 -14.65
C LYS A 2 3.48 -13.04 -14.39
N ARG A 3 2.15 -12.96 -14.40
CA ARG A 3 1.41 -11.71 -14.15
C ARG A 3 1.52 -11.36 -12.66
N GLN A 4 1.84 -10.11 -12.37
CA GLN A 4 1.69 -9.53 -11.03
C GLN A 4 0.23 -9.67 -10.55
N THR A 5 0.05 -9.94 -9.27
CA THR A 5 -1.27 -10.14 -8.66
C THR A 5 -1.64 -8.91 -7.83
N VAL A 6 -2.79 -8.31 -8.10
CA VAL A 6 -3.33 -7.24 -7.23
C VAL A 6 -3.85 -7.90 -5.95
N MET A 7 -3.25 -7.59 -4.82
CA MET A 7 -3.62 -8.15 -3.51
C MET A 7 -4.65 -7.29 -2.79
N ALA A 8 -4.53 -5.98 -2.91
CA ALA A 8 -5.48 -5.03 -2.36
C ALA A 8 -5.52 -3.79 -3.24
N LYS A 9 -6.68 -3.13 -3.29
CA LYS A 9 -6.85 -1.85 -3.97
C LYS A 9 -7.87 -1.01 -3.22
N THR A 10 -7.56 0.28 -3.05
CA THR A 10 -8.45 1.25 -2.44
C THR A 10 -8.22 2.64 -3.05
N MET A 11 -9.15 3.55 -2.74
CA MET A 11 -9.02 4.97 -3.06
C MET A 11 -8.80 5.73 -1.75
N LEU A 12 -7.69 6.46 -1.65
CA LEU A 12 -7.42 7.35 -0.53
C LEU A 12 -8.17 8.67 -0.69
N ALA A 13 -8.16 9.49 0.37
CA ALA A 13 -8.62 10.87 0.31
C ALA A 13 -7.94 11.62 -0.86
N GLY A 14 -8.67 12.52 -1.51
CA GLY A 14 -8.20 13.22 -2.71
C GLY A 14 -8.25 12.39 -3.99
N LYS A 15 -8.96 11.24 -4.00
CA LYS A 15 -9.10 10.33 -5.16
C LYS A 15 -7.75 9.74 -5.60
N THR A 16 -6.81 9.62 -4.68
CA THR A 16 -5.51 8.99 -4.95
C THR A 16 -5.64 7.48 -4.91
N ALA A 17 -5.36 6.81 -6.03
CA ALA A 17 -5.38 5.35 -6.07
C ALA A 17 -4.25 4.78 -5.20
N CYS A 18 -4.59 3.76 -4.43
CA CYS A 18 -3.65 2.97 -3.65
C CYS A 18 -3.85 1.49 -3.96
N GLN A 19 -2.78 0.77 -4.28
CA GLN A 19 -2.86 -0.67 -4.52
C GLN A 19 -1.60 -1.39 -4.05
N VAL A 20 -1.79 -2.66 -3.70
CA VAL A 20 -0.73 -3.59 -3.32
C VAL A 20 -0.62 -4.64 -4.41
N LEU A 21 0.56 -4.78 -4.97
CA LEU A 21 0.89 -5.76 -5.99
C LEU A 21 1.86 -6.77 -5.42
N TYR A 22 1.59 -8.06 -5.63
CA TYR A 22 2.54 -9.13 -5.37
C TYR A 22 3.15 -9.61 -6.68
N HIS A 23 4.47 -9.78 -6.70
CA HIS A 23 5.26 -10.26 -7.83
C HIS A 23 5.82 -11.66 -7.50
N PRO A 24 5.14 -12.75 -7.91
CA PRO A 24 5.55 -14.11 -7.56
C PRO A 24 6.88 -14.54 -8.20
N SER A 25 7.38 -13.80 -9.18
CA SER A 25 8.66 -14.09 -9.84
C SER A 25 9.87 -13.64 -9.03
N SER A 26 9.72 -12.55 -8.27
CA SER A 26 10.77 -11.93 -7.46
C SER A 26 10.51 -12.09 -5.97
N ASP A 27 9.37 -12.67 -5.60
CA ASP A 27 8.85 -12.69 -4.24
C ASP A 27 8.90 -11.31 -3.58
N THR A 28 8.35 -10.32 -4.29
CA THR A 28 8.32 -8.92 -3.83
C THR A 28 6.90 -8.39 -3.81
N VAL A 29 6.69 -7.39 -2.97
CA VAL A 29 5.43 -6.67 -2.86
C VAL A 29 5.67 -5.20 -3.13
N ALA A 30 4.86 -4.62 -3.99
CA ALA A 30 4.88 -3.21 -4.31
C ALA A 30 3.62 -2.52 -3.76
N LEU A 31 3.81 -1.46 -2.98
CA LEU A 31 2.76 -0.52 -2.59
C LEU A 31 2.81 0.68 -3.54
N GLU A 32 1.74 0.88 -4.29
CA GLU A 32 1.58 2.03 -5.18
C GLU A 32 0.61 3.03 -4.56
N VAL A 33 1.02 4.30 -4.44
CA VAL A 33 0.18 5.40 -3.95
C VAL A 33 0.40 6.61 -4.85
N GLY A 34 -0.64 7.02 -5.58
CA GLY A 34 -0.59 8.27 -6.37
C GLY A 34 0.56 8.37 -7.36
N GLY A 35 0.97 7.24 -7.96
CA GLY A 35 2.10 7.18 -8.90
C GLY A 35 3.47 6.98 -8.24
N THR A 36 3.55 6.94 -6.90
CA THR A 36 4.76 6.55 -6.17
C THR A 36 4.70 5.06 -5.84
N THR A 37 5.83 4.36 -5.99
CA THR A 37 5.93 2.92 -5.71
C THR A 37 7.00 2.66 -4.65
N LEU A 38 6.64 1.87 -3.63
CA LEU A 38 7.56 1.32 -2.63
C LEU A 38 7.59 -0.20 -2.77
N THR A 39 8.78 -0.79 -2.87
CA THR A 39 8.96 -2.24 -3.08
C THR A 39 9.64 -2.89 -1.89
N PHE A 40 9.13 -4.06 -1.48
CA PHE A 40 9.58 -4.84 -0.32
C PHE A 40 9.75 -6.31 -0.70
N GLU A 41 10.68 -7.03 -0.06
CA GLU A 41 10.76 -8.50 -0.16
C GLU A 41 9.62 -9.15 0.63
N ALA A 42 9.01 -10.19 0.07
CA ALA A 42 7.78 -10.80 0.57
C ALA A 42 8.00 -11.86 1.66
N ASP A 43 9.24 -12.31 1.89
CA ASP A 43 9.66 -13.21 2.97
C ASP A 43 9.19 -12.72 4.37
N HIS A 44 8.89 -11.43 4.48
CA HIS A 44 8.35 -10.76 5.66
C HIS A 44 6.83 -10.44 5.58
N PHE A 45 6.02 -11.24 4.87
CA PHE A 45 4.59 -10.96 4.62
C PHE A 45 3.75 -10.68 5.89
N ILE A 46 4.11 -11.27 7.03
CA ILE A 46 3.48 -10.94 8.34
C ILE A 46 3.85 -9.51 8.79
N MET A 47 5.10 -9.10 8.59
CA MET A 47 5.56 -7.73 8.84
C MET A 47 4.89 -6.75 7.86
N MET A 48 4.56 -7.17 6.64
CA MET A 48 3.82 -6.35 5.70
C MET A 48 2.39 -6.05 6.12
N HIS A 49 1.66 -7.00 6.72
CA HIS A 49 0.32 -6.70 7.24
C HIS A 49 0.38 -5.58 8.30
N GLU A 50 1.41 -5.59 9.16
CA GLU A 50 1.62 -4.54 10.14
C GLU A 50 2.12 -3.22 9.51
N MET A 51 2.96 -3.27 8.47
CA MET A 51 3.38 -2.08 7.72
C MET A 51 2.22 -1.46 6.93
N LEU A 52 1.36 -2.26 6.32
CA LEU A 52 0.12 -1.81 5.67
C LEU A 52 -0.83 -1.19 6.68
N ARG A 53 -1.01 -1.83 7.84
CA ARG A 53 -1.82 -1.28 8.94
C ARG A 53 -1.26 0.06 9.42
N LYS A 54 0.06 0.17 9.60
CA LYS A 54 0.74 1.42 9.99
C LYS A 54 0.63 2.51 8.93
N ALA A 55 0.81 2.18 7.65
CA ALA A 55 0.69 3.12 6.55
C ALA A 55 -0.75 3.66 6.44
N ALA A 56 -1.74 2.77 6.48
CA ALA A 56 -3.16 3.14 6.51
C ALA A 56 -3.50 4.02 7.73
N ALA A 57 -3.00 3.67 8.92
CA ALA A 57 -3.20 4.47 10.14
C ALA A 57 -2.59 5.87 10.02
N ARG A 58 -1.38 6.01 9.47
CA ARG A 58 -0.73 7.32 9.27
C ARG A 58 -1.50 8.19 8.28
N ILE A 59 -1.98 7.60 7.18
CA ILE A 59 -2.81 8.31 6.21
C ILE A 59 -4.09 8.82 6.89
N VAL A 60 -4.80 7.95 7.63
CA VAL A 60 -6.02 8.33 8.37
C VAL A 60 -5.73 9.45 9.39
N MET A 61 -4.65 9.35 10.17
CA MET A 61 -4.27 10.37 11.16
C MET A 61 -3.93 11.73 10.52
N GLN A 62 -3.23 11.74 9.38
CA GLN A 62 -2.90 12.96 8.65
C GLN A 62 -4.12 13.59 7.96
N THR A 63 -5.14 12.80 7.62
CA THR A 63 -6.40 13.32 7.08
C THR A 63 -7.33 13.88 8.15
N ASN A 64 -7.16 13.52 9.43
CA ASN A 64 -8.03 13.99 10.51
C ASN A 64 -7.62 15.38 11.07
N THR A 65 -6.43 15.88 10.74
CA THR A 65 -5.97 17.22 11.14
C THR A 65 -6.42 18.33 10.18
N ALA A 66 -7.09 18.00 9.07
CA ALA A 66 -7.59 18.99 8.11
C ALA A 66 -9.05 19.41 8.33
N PHE A 67 -9.74 18.88 9.35
CA PHE A 67 -11.16 19.18 9.65
C PHE A 67 -11.44 19.66 11.08
N SER A 68 -10.45 20.21 11.78
CA SER A 68 -10.73 21.12 12.91
C SER A 68 -10.59 22.56 12.42
N VAL A 69 -11.69 23.08 11.90
CA VAL A 69 -11.97 24.52 11.83
C VAL A 69 -12.63 24.93 13.15
#